data_AF-A0A2V7PUP8-F1
#
_entry.id   AF-A0A2V7PUP8-F1
#
_cell.length_a   1.000
_cell.length_b   1.000
_cell.length_c   1.000
_cell.angle_alpha   90.00
_cell.angle_beta   90.00
_cell.angle_gamma   90.00
#
_symmetry.space_group_name_H-M   'P 1'
#
loop_
_entity.id
_entity.type
_entity.pdbx_description
1 polymer ?
#
loop_
_entity_poly.entity_id
_entity_poly.type
_entity_poly.pdbx_seq_one_letter_code
_entity_poly.pdbx_strand_id
1 'polypeptide(L)'
;MLASIRSRPVELAVVDPLLSGHARSQEIERLRVLFPSLPLMLYTTLTPRTAGVLLALGQRGIQHAVFANYDDHPSRLREVLGQEEARSSSRQLLDQLADALAPLPSELRWVLEEALRSPGEVQTVGQVAVRARVDRRTCERWFTRVGLPSPRHFLSAARVLYAHRLLQDPGFTIEDVAKRLGYAQTKTLQLHARAYLGLTAGEMRLSLDSGEALARVAQRFLTPQARASAS
;
A
#
# COMPACT_ATOMS: atom_id res chain seq x y z
N MET A 1 18.70 5.02 -4.29
CA MET A 1 17.65 4.39 -3.44
C MET A 1 16.37 5.24 -3.35
N LEU A 2 16.43 6.50 -2.92
CA LEU A 2 15.24 7.36 -2.76
C LEU A 2 14.40 7.54 -4.04
N ALA A 3 15.03 7.78 -5.19
CA ALA A 3 14.33 7.92 -6.47
C ALA A 3 13.58 6.62 -6.87
N SER A 4 14.17 5.45 -6.58
CA SER A 4 13.57 4.15 -6.86
C SER A 4 12.32 3.92 -6.00
N ILE A 5 12.39 4.19 -4.69
CA ILE A 5 11.25 4.11 -3.77
C ILE A 5 10.12 5.05 -4.19
N ARG A 6 10.45 6.25 -4.68
CA ARG A 6 9.45 7.19 -5.20
C ARG A 6 8.77 6.70 -6.48
N SER A 7 9.55 6.14 -7.40
CA SER A 7 9.08 5.75 -8.74
C SER A 7 8.37 4.40 -8.84
N ARG A 8 8.56 3.47 -7.89
CA ARG A 8 8.00 2.10 -7.95
C ARG A 8 7.23 1.72 -6.68
N PRO A 9 6.19 0.88 -6.76
CA PRO A 9 5.59 0.22 -5.60
C PRO A 9 6.65 -0.59 -4.86
N VAL A 10 6.98 -0.17 -3.63
CA VAL A 10 7.87 -0.88 -2.72
C VAL A 10 7.09 -1.15 -1.46
N GLU A 11 6.96 -2.42 -1.10
CA GLU A 11 6.26 -2.90 0.10
C GLU A 11 7.23 -3.30 1.21
N LEU A 12 8.49 -3.53 0.85
CA LEU A 12 9.60 -3.78 1.77
C LEU A 12 10.90 -3.31 1.13
N ALA A 13 11.77 -2.67 1.91
CA ALA A 13 13.15 -2.41 1.49
C ALA A 13 14.13 -3.26 2.27
N VAL A 14 14.94 -4.01 1.55
CA VAL A 14 16.11 -4.71 2.09
C VAL A 14 17.31 -3.78 1.99
N VAL A 15 17.98 -3.55 3.11
CA VAL A 15 19.09 -2.61 3.24
C VAL A 15 20.31 -3.27 3.87
N ASP A 16 21.50 -2.90 3.41
CA ASP A 16 22.76 -3.35 3.99
C ASP A 16 23.57 -2.13 4.47
N PRO A 17 23.83 -1.98 5.79
CA PRO A 17 24.67 -0.91 6.31
C PRO A 17 26.12 -0.97 5.82
N LEU A 18 26.56 -2.08 5.21
CA LEU A 18 27.89 -2.26 4.63
C LEU A 18 27.96 -1.95 3.14
N LEU A 19 26.85 -1.63 2.47
CA LEU A 19 26.80 -1.48 1.01
C LEU A 19 27.79 -0.42 0.47
N SER A 20 28.08 0.60 1.28
CA SER A 20 29.00 1.70 0.96
C SER A 20 30.47 1.38 1.33
N GLY A 21 30.80 0.12 1.62
CA GLY A 21 32.12 -0.37 2.03
C GLY A 21 32.50 -0.06 3.49
N HIS A 22 31.71 0.76 4.18
CA HIS A 22 31.88 1.11 5.59
C HIS A 22 30.54 0.99 6.30
N ALA A 23 30.55 0.43 7.52
CA ALA A 23 29.33 0.30 8.33
C ALA A 23 28.78 1.69 8.68
N ARG A 24 27.63 2.06 8.09
CA ARG A 24 26.97 3.35 8.30
C ARG A 24 25.46 3.18 8.46
N SER A 25 24.88 3.86 9.45
CA SER A 25 23.43 3.89 9.70
C SER A 25 22.72 5.06 9.02
N GLN A 26 23.42 6.16 8.73
CA GLN A 26 22.84 7.45 8.34
C GLN A 26 21.85 7.39 7.17
N GLU A 27 22.17 6.63 6.12
CA GLU A 27 21.28 6.50 4.96
C GLU A 27 20.01 5.71 5.30
N ILE A 28 20.14 4.66 6.11
CA ILE A 28 19.03 3.83 6.58
C ILE A 28 18.15 4.61 7.57
N GLU A 29 18.76 5.40 8.45
CA GLU A 29 18.04 6.32 9.34
C GLU A 29 17.26 7.37 8.55
N ARG A 30 17.87 7.95 7.51
CA ARG A 30 17.16 8.87 6.59
C ARG A 30 15.99 8.19 5.90
N LEU A 31 16.13 6.92 5.48
CA LEU A 31 15.01 6.16 4.91
C LEU A 31 13.89 5.98 5.94
N ARG A 32 14.22 5.62 7.19
CA ARG A 32 13.22 5.45 8.25
C ARG A 32 12.47 6.75 8.55
N VAL A 33 13.17 7.89 8.54
CA VAL A 33 12.55 9.21 8.76
C VAL A 33 11.66 9.62 7.57
N LEU A 34 12.09 9.35 6.34
CA LEU A 34 11.33 9.73 5.13
C LEU A 34 10.20 8.76 4.80
N PHE A 35 10.32 7.49 5.19
CA PHE A 35 9.35 6.43 4.90
C PHE A 35 9.06 5.59 6.15
N PRO A 36 8.48 6.19 7.21
CA PRO A 36 8.14 5.48 8.44
C PRO A 36 7.20 4.30 8.21
N SER A 37 6.31 4.36 7.22
CA SER A 37 5.37 3.28 6.89
C SER A 37 5.97 2.16 6.04
N LEU A 38 7.19 2.35 5.51
CA LEU A 38 7.91 1.32 4.74
C LEU A 38 8.62 0.35 5.70
N PRO A 39 8.28 -0.95 5.67
CA PRO A 39 9.09 -1.98 6.31
C PRO A 39 10.54 -1.94 5.83
N LEU A 40 11.46 -2.02 6.77
CA LEU A 40 12.90 -2.10 6.50
C LEU A 40 13.44 -3.40 7.12
N MET A 41 14.10 -4.21 6.28
CA MET A 41 14.83 -5.39 6.72
C MET A 41 16.32 -5.17 6.47
N LEU A 42 17.14 -5.48 7.47
CA LEU A 42 18.59 -5.53 7.29
C LEU A 42 18.99 -6.88 6.68
N TYR A 43 19.79 -6.86 5.62
CA TYR A 43 20.49 -8.03 5.13
C TYR A 43 21.97 -7.71 5.10
N THR A 44 22.74 -8.26 6.04
CA THR A 44 24.14 -7.84 6.26
C THR A 44 24.99 -8.97 6.83
N THR A 45 26.26 -8.71 7.11
CA THR A 45 27.12 -9.68 7.83
C THR A 45 27.26 -9.28 9.30
N LEU A 46 27.30 -10.29 10.18
CA LEU A 46 27.55 -10.07 11.59
C LEU A 46 29.06 -9.98 11.84
N THR A 47 29.55 -8.77 12.10
CA THR A 47 30.95 -8.49 12.40
C THR A 47 31.04 -7.55 13.61
N PRO A 48 32.18 -7.47 14.32
CA PRO A 48 32.36 -6.51 15.39
C PRO A 48 32.13 -5.05 14.95
N ARG A 49 32.41 -4.74 13.68
CA ARG A 49 32.20 -3.41 13.10
C ARG A 49 30.72 -3.09 12.85
N THR A 50 29.88 -4.10 12.59
CA THR A 50 28.43 -3.89 12.38
C THR A 50 27.66 -3.84 13.69
N ALA A 51 28.16 -4.41 14.79
CA ALA A 51 27.46 -4.48 16.08
C ALA A 51 26.92 -3.11 16.57
N GLY A 52 27.76 -2.07 16.60
CA GLY A 52 27.33 -0.73 17.02
C GLY A 52 26.30 -0.10 16.08
N VAL A 53 26.43 -0.35 14.77
CA VAL A 53 25.47 0.13 13.75
C VAL A 53 24.13 -0.58 13.87
N LEU A 54 24.12 -1.89 14.09
CA LEU A 54 22.91 -2.69 14.30
C LEU A 54 22.16 -2.24 15.56
N LEU A 55 22.88 -1.97 16.64
CA LEU A 55 22.29 -1.45 17.87
C LEU A 55 21.63 -0.08 17.65
N ALA A 56 22.33 0.84 16.96
CA ALA A 56 21.79 2.16 16.63
C ALA A 56 20.53 2.05 15.74
N LEU A 57 20.54 1.18 14.74
CA LEU A 57 19.39 0.93 13.86
C LEU A 57 18.21 0.28 14.62
N GLY A 58 18.50 -0.63 15.55
CA GLY A 58 17.50 -1.24 16.44
C GLY A 58 16.80 -0.20 17.31
N GLN A 59 17.53 0.75 17.87
CA GLN A 59 16.96 1.88 18.63
C GLN A 59 16.07 2.80 17.78
N ARG A 60 16.22 2.77 16.45
CA ARG A 60 15.38 3.49 15.49
C ARG A 60 14.20 2.65 14.96
N GLY A 61 13.91 1.52 15.62
CA GLY A 61 12.75 0.68 15.32
C GLY A 61 12.94 -0.26 14.13
N ILE A 62 14.17 -0.52 13.69
CA ILE A 62 14.45 -1.57 12.70
C ILE A 62 14.61 -2.88 13.46
N GLN A 63 13.59 -3.74 13.38
CA GLN A 63 13.46 -4.92 14.22
C GLN A 63 13.85 -6.23 13.51
N HIS A 64 14.01 -6.19 12.18
CA HIS A 64 14.29 -7.36 11.37
C HIS A 64 15.68 -7.27 10.75
N ALA A 65 16.54 -8.23 11.09
CA ALA A 65 17.85 -8.42 10.50
C ALA A 65 18.02 -9.88 10.10
N VAL A 66 18.61 -10.09 8.93
CA VAL A 66 19.07 -11.36 8.40
C VAL A 66 20.57 -11.22 8.15
N PHE A 67 21.33 -12.16 8.71
CA PHE A 67 22.76 -12.23 8.65
C PHE A 67 23.19 -13.25 7.59
N ALA A 68 23.85 -12.74 6.56
CA ALA A 68 24.40 -13.55 5.48
C ALA A 68 25.35 -14.63 6.03
N ASN A 69 25.21 -15.86 5.54
CA ASN A 69 25.91 -17.06 5.99
C ASN A 69 25.61 -17.53 7.43
N TYR A 70 24.56 -17.00 8.09
CA TYR A 70 24.15 -17.44 9.42
C TYR A 70 22.67 -17.86 9.44
N ASP A 71 21.76 -16.97 9.04
CA ASP A 71 20.31 -17.19 9.07
C ASP A 71 19.59 -16.72 7.79
N ASP A 72 20.32 -16.63 6.67
CA ASP A 72 19.84 -16.30 5.33
C ASP A 72 19.17 -17.47 4.59
N HIS A 73 18.72 -18.49 5.33
CA HIS A 73 17.99 -19.61 4.76
C HIS A 73 16.68 -19.14 4.08
N PRO A 74 16.33 -19.70 2.90
CA PRO A 74 15.13 -19.29 2.17
C PRO A 74 13.82 -19.37 2.96
N SER A 75 13.71 -20.31 3.90
CA SER A 75 12.55 -20.44 4.79
C SER A 75 12.41 -19.24 5.72
N ARG A 76 13.53 -18.78 6.32
CA ARG A 76 13.56 -17.63 7.22
C ARG A 76 13.24 -16.34 6.46
N LEU A 77 13.81 -16.17 5.27
CA LEU A 77 13.48 -15.03 4.41
C LEU A 77 11.99 -14.99 4.08
N ARG A 78 11.39 -16.13 3.70
CA ARG A 78 9.94 -16.22 3.44
C ARG A 78 9.10 -15.91 4.68
N GLU A 79 9.53 -16.36 5.86
CA GLU A 79 8.83 -16.07 7.12
C GLU A 79 8.78 -14.56 7.38
N VAL A 80 9.92 -13.86 7.29
CA VAL A 80 9.94 -12.41 7.55
C VAL A 80 9.19 -11.65 6.46
N LEU A 81 9.31 -12.04 5.19
CA LEU A 81 8.52 -11.46 4.10
C LEU A 81 7.01 -11.62 4.35
N GLY A 82 6.57 -12.82 4.76
CA GLY A 82 5.17 -13.09 5.05
C GLY A 82 4.65 -12.32 6.27
N GLN A 83 5.46 -12.13 7.30
CA GLN A 83 5.09 -11.30 8.46
C GLN A 83 4.89 -9.83 8.09
N GLU A 84 5.75 -9.27 7.25
CA GLU A 84 5.62 -7.89 6.78
C GLU A 84 4.42 -7.72 5.83
N GLU A 85 4.20 -8.67 4.92
CA GLU A 85 3.01 -8.67 4.05
C GLU A 85 1.71 -8.72 4.88
N ALA A 86 1.67 -9.57 5.92
CA ALA A 86 0.51 -9.69 6.81
C ALA A 86 0.20 -8.41 7.59
N ARG A 87 1.22 -7.61 7.92
CA ARG A 87 1.06 -6.30 8.60
C ARG A 87 0.72 -5.16 7.65
N SER A 88 0.84 -5.36 6.35
CA SER A 88 0.57 -4.31 5.37
C SER A 88 -0.90 -3.86 5.43
N SER A 89 -1.15 -2.56 5.31
CA SER A 89 -2.51 -2.01 5.28
C SER A 89 -3.35 -2.57 4.12
N SER A 90 -2.71 -2.93 3.01
CA SER A 90 -3.37 -3.59 1.89
C SER A 90 -3.90 -4.97 2.27
N ARG A 91 -3.17 -5.76 3.08
CA ARG A 91 -3.68 -7.06 3.56
C ARG A 91 -4.85 -6.89 4.51
N GLN A 92 -4.76 -5.96 5.46
CA GLN A 92 -5.86 -5.66 6.38
C GLN A 92 -7.13 -5.20 5.65
N LEU A 93 -6.97 -4.42 4.57
CA LEU A 93 -8.05 -4.05 3.66
C LEU A 93 -8.72 -5.24 2.99
N LEU A 94 -7.90 -6.16 2.46
CA LEU A 94 -8.39 -7.37 1.83
C LEU A 94 -9.19 -8.21 2.81
N ASP A 95 -8.68 -8.38 4.03
CA ASP A 95 -9.35 -9.15 5.07
C ASP A 95 -10.70 -8.50 5.46
N GLN A 96 -10.78 -7.16 5.56
CA GLN A 96 -12.04 -6.45 5.84
C GLN A 96 -13.06 -6.50 4.68
N LEU A 97 -12.59 -6.57 3.44
CA LEU A 97 -13.45 -6.64 2.26
C LEU A 97 -13.75 -8.08 1.82
N ALA A 98 -13.09 -9.08 2.43
CA ALA A 98 -13.16 -10.48 2.01
C ALA A 98 -14.61 -10.98 1.94
N ASP A 99 -15.40 -10.74 2.99
CA ASP A 99 -16.81 -11.16 3.05
C ASP A 99 -17.66 -10.46 1.99
N ALA A 100 -17.40 -9.18 1.73
CA ALA A 100 -18.13 -8.40 0.72
C ALA A 100 -17.77 -8.83 -0.71
N LEU A 101 -16.54 -9.30 -0.93
CA LEU A 101 -16.06 -9.78 -2.24
C LEU A 101 -16.26 -11.29 -2.45
N ALA A 102 -16.53 -12.06 -1.40
CA ALA A 102 -16.73 -13.51 -1.45
C ALA A 102 -17.84 -13.95 -2.44
N PRO A 103 -18.95 -13.22 -2.62
CA PRO A 103 -19.98 -13.59 -3.59
C PRO A 103 -19.59 -13.36 -5.06
N LEU A 104 -18.50 -12.63 -5.33
CA LEU A 104 -18.01 -12.42 -6.69
C LEU A 104 -17.34 -13.68 -7.25
N PRO A 105 -17.36 -13.88 -8.59
CA PRO A 105 -16.54 -14.87 -9.26
C PRO A 105 -15.07 -14.76 -8.88
N SER A 106 -14.37 -15.91 -8.83
CA SER A 106 -12.96 -16.02 -8.47
C SER A 106 -12.06 -15.07 -9.27
N GLU A 107 -12.31 -14.96 -10.57
CA GLU A 107 -11.51 -14.15 -11.50
C GLU A 107 -11.68 -12.66 -11.21
N LEU A 108 -12.91 -12.22 -10.94
CA LEU A 108 -13.16 -10.83 -10.54
C LEU A 108 -12.55 -10.53 -9.19
N ARG A 109 -12.73 -11.42 -8.21
CA ARG A 109 -12.17 -11.25 -6.86
C ARG A 109 -10.65 -11.08 -6.94
N TRP A 110 -9.95 -11.97 -7.62
CA TRP A 110 -8.50 -11.94 -7.76
C TRP A 110 -7.99 -10.61 -8.34
N VAL A 111 -8.65 -10.08 -9.38
CA VAL A 111 -8.25 -8.79 -9.99
C VAL A 111 -8.54 -7.60 -9.06
N LEU A 112 -9.60 -7.65 -8.25
CA LEU A 112 -9.88 -6.62 -7.26
C LEU A 112 -8.88 -6.66 -6.10
N GLU A 113 -8.46 -7.85 -5.69
CA GLU A 113 -7.41 -8.02 -4.68
C GLU A 113 -6.05 -7.50 -5.20
N GLU A 114 -5.74 -7.73 -6.48
CA GLU A 114 -4.59 -7.12 -7.16
C GLU A 114 -4.70 -5.59 -7.18
N ALA A 115 -5.87 -5.04 -7.48
CA ALA A 115 -6.10 -3.59 -7.49
C ALA A 115 -5.94 -2.92 -6.11
N LEU A 116 -6.16 -3.65 -5.01
CA LEU A 116 -5.93 -3.17 -3.63
C LEU A 116 -4.44 -3.21 -3.24
N ARG A 117 -3.70 -4.21 -3.71
CA ARG A 117 -2.24 -4.31 -3.50
C ARG A 117 -1.47 -3.32 -4.37
N SER A 118 -1.87 -3.18 -5.63
CA SER A 118 -1.19 -2.35 -6.63
C SER A 118 -2.17 -1.51 -7.45
N PRO A 119 -2.77 -0.44 -6.87
CA PRO A 119 -3.77 0.38 -7.56
C PRO A 119 -3.24 1.12 -8.81
N GLY A 120 -1.91 1.21 -8.95
CA GLY A 120 -1.27 1.75 -10.15
C GLY A 120 -1.34 0.83 -11.38
N GLU A 121 -1.50 -0.49 -11.19
CA GLU A 121 -1.49 -1.49 -12.27
C GLU A 121 -2.88 -1.76 -12.86
N VAL A 122 -3.92 -1.55 -12.04
CA VAL A 122 -5.33 -1.74 -12.41
C VAL A 122 -6.08 -0.43 -12.19
N GLN A 123 -6.16 0.36 -13.26
CA GLN A 123 -6.61 1.74 -13.21
C GLN A 123 -8.04 1.96 -13.71
N THR A 124 -8.53 1.07 -14.57
CA THR A 124 -9.83 1.25 -15.23
C THR A 124 -10.71 0.01 -15.12
N VAL A 125 -12.03 0.21 -15.20
CA VAL A 125 -13.01 -0.89 -15.22
C VAL A 125 -12.76 -1.82 -16.41
N GLY A 126 -12.32 -1.28 -17.55
CA GLY A 126 -11.95 -2.08 -18.72
C GLY A 126 -10.78 -3.02 -18.43
N GLN A 127 -9.74 -2.54 -17.75
CA GLN A 127 -8.62 -3.39 -17.32
C GLN A 127 -9.04 -4.47 -16.33
N VAL A 128 -9.95 -4.15 -15.40
CA VAL A 128 -10.53 -5.15 -14.49
C VAL A 128 -11.24 -6.25 -15.27
N ALA A 129 -12.14 -5.85 -16.17
CA ALA A 129 -12.95 -6.77 -16.96
C ALA A 129 -12.08 -7.68 -17.86
N VAL A 130 -11.12 -7.09 -18.58
CA VAL A 130 -10.18 -7.83 -19.44
C VAL A 130 -9.37 -8.85 -18.65
N ARG A 131 -8.79 -8.47 -17.50
CA ARG A 131 -8.02 -9.40 -16.66
C ARG A 131 -8.90 -10.51 -16.08
N ALA A 132 -10.14 -10.19 -15.72
CA ALA A 132 -11.12 -11.16 -15.23
C ALA A 132 -11.81 -11.96 -16.35
N ARG A 133 -11.43 -11.77 -17.63
CA ARG A 133 -11.99 -12.46 -18.80
C ARG A 133 -13.52 -12.29 -18.93
N VAL A 134 -14.03 -11.13 -18.56
CA VAL A 134 -15.44 -10.75 -18.72
C VAL A 134 -15.53 -9.43 -19.49
N ASP A 135 -16.70 -9.15 -20.06
CA ASP A 135 -16.96 -7.81 -20.59
C ASP A 135 -17.29 -6.83 -19.46
N ARG A 136 -17.20 -5.53 -19.77
CA ARG A 136 -17.45 -4.46 -18.81
C ARG A 136 -18.86 -4.50 -18.21
N ARG A 137 -19.89 -4.79 -19.03
CA ARG A 137 -21.28 -4.85 -18.59
C ARG A 137 -21.49 -6.00 -17.62
N THR A 138 -20.84 -7.15 -17.87
CA THR A 138 -20.85 -8.29 -16.95
C THR A 138 -20.17 -7.95 -15.62
N CYS A 139 -19.02 -7.28 -15.64
CA CYS A 139 -18.36 -6.79 -14.43
C CYS A 139 -19.27 -5.86 -13.61
N GLU A 140 -19.86 -4.84 -14.23
CA GLU A 140 -20.80 -3.92 -13.57
C GLU A 140 -22.03 -4.64 -13.02
N ARG A 141 -22.60 -5.59 -13.78
CA ARG A 141 -23.75 -6.42 -13.32
C ARG A 141 -23.42 -7.25 -12.09
N TRP A 142 -22.22 -7.82 -12.00
CA TRP A 142 -21.82 -8.60 -10.83
C TRP A 142 -21.79 -7.72 -9.58
N PHE A 143 -21.17 -6.54 -9.64
CA PHE A 143 -21.16 -5.58 -8.54
C PHE A 143 -22.57 -5.20 -8.09
N THR A 144 -23.46 -4.86 -9.03
CA THR A 144 -24.86 -4.55 -8.71
C THR A 144 -25.58 -5.75 -8.08
N ARG A 145 -25.37 -6.96 -8.60
CA ARG A 145 -26.00 -8.19 -8.09
C ARG A 145 -25.65 -8.47 -6.63
N VAL A 146 -24.41 -8.17 -6.23
CA VAL A 146 -23.93 -8.41 -4.87
C VAL A 146 -24.05 -7.17 -3.96
N GLY A 147 -24.69 -6.10 -4.45
CA GLY A 147 -24.92 -4.88 -3.67
C GLY A 147 -23.68 -4.00 -3.43
N LEU A 148 -22.59 -4.22 -4.18
CA LEU A 148 -21.37 -3.42 -4.06
C LEU A 148 -21.46 -2.10 -4.86
N PRO A 149 -20.79 -1.02 -4.41
CA PRO A 149 -20.60 0.18 -5.23
C PRO A 149 -19.92 -0.15 -6.55
N SER A 150 -20.22 0.58 -7.63
CA SER A 150 -19.73 0.23 -8.97
C SER A 150 -18.19 0.02 -9.03
N PRO A 151 -17.69 -0.78 -10.00
CA PRO A 151 -16.25 -1.08 -10.09
C PRO A 151 -15.37 0.18 -10.14
N ARG A 152 -15.88 1.28 -10.70
CA ARG A 152 -15.20 2.57 -10.71
C ARG A 152 -15.04 3.16 -9.30
N HIS A 153 -16.07 3.09 -8.46
CA HIS A 153 -15.98 3.54 -7.06
C HIS A 153 -15.00 2.69 -6.27
N PHE A 154 -14.99 1.37 -6.49
CA PHE A 154 -14.02 0.47 -5.87
C PHE A 154 -12.58 0.89 -6.19
N LEU A 155 -12.25 1.07 -7.48
CA LEU A 155 -10.91 1.49 -7.90
C LEU A 155 -10.53 2.87 -7.34
N SER A 156 -11.46 3.80 -7.26
CA SER A 156 -11.19 5.11 -6.64
C SER A 156 -10.94 5.01 -5.14
N ALA A 157 -11.72 4.22 -4.42
CA ALA A 157 -11.55 3.99 -2.98
C ALA A 157 -10.19 3.31 -2.70
N ALA A 158 -9.85 2.26 -3.44
CA ALA A 158 -8.55 1.57 -3.35
C ALA A 158 -7.37 2.52 -3.54
N ARG A 159 -7.45 3.42 -4.55
CA ARG A 159 -6.42 4.45 -4.76
C ARG A 159 -6.33 5.44 -3.61
N VAL A 160 -7.45 5.90 -3.04
CA VAL A 160 -7.43 6.87 -1.93
C VAL A 160 -6.80 6.26 -0.68
N LEU A 161 -7.10 4.99 -0.39
CA LEU A 161 -6.48 4.25 0.70
C LEU A 161 -4.97 4.12 0.52
N TYR A 162 -4.53 3.74 -0.67
CA TYR A 162 -3.11 3.65 -0.97
C TYR A 162 -2.43 5.03 -0.94
N ALA A 163 -3.13 6.08 -1.40
CA ALA A 163 -2.66 7.46 -1.28
C ALA A 163 -2.47 7.87 0.18
N HIS A 164 -3.41 7.52 1.06
CA HIS A 164 -3.30 7.77 2.50
C HIS A 164 -2.02 7.16 3.04
N ARG A 165 -1.79 5.86 2.79
CA ARG A 165 -0.58 5.16 3.22
C ARG A 165 0.69 5.87 2.73
N LEU A 166 0.78 6.19 1.44
CA LEU A 166 1.96 6.88 0.89
C LEU A 166 2.14 8.29 1.46
N LEU A 167 1.06 8.98 1.81
CA LEU A 167 1.13 10.31 2.39
C LEU A 167 1.54 10.32 3.86
N GLN A 168 1.46 9.17 4.55
CA GLN A 168 2.07 9.01 5.88
C GLN A 168 3.61 9.05 5.83
N ASP A 169 4.20 8.89 4.63
CA ASP A 169 5.63 8.98 4.41
C ASP A 169 6.02 10.40 3.95
N PRO A 170 6.76 11.18 4.76
CA PRO A 170 7.20 12.54 4.40
C PRO A 170 8.05 12.60 3.12
N GLY A 171 8.64 11.47 2.73
CA GLY A 171 9.41 11.30 1.52
C GLY A 171 8.60 11.43 0.23
N PHE A 172 7.26 11.40 0.27
CA PHE A 172 6.40 11.60 -0.89
C PHE A 172 5.74 12.97 -0.92
N THR A 173 5.81 13.67 -2.06
CA THR A 173 4.94 14.82 -2.32
C THR A 173 3.53 14.36 -2.73
N ILE A 174 2.53 15.24 -2.61
CA ILE A 174 1.16 14.92 -3.07
C ILE A 174 1.16 14.65 -4.59
N GLU A 175 2.01 15.36 -5.35
CA GLU A 175 2.18 15.17 -6.78
C GLU A 175 2.79 13.80 -7.11
N ASP A 176 3.83 13.38 -6.36
CA ASP A 176 4.42 12.04 -6.51
C ASP A 176 3.35 10.95 -6.33
N VAL A 177 2.53 11.07 -5.29
CA VAL A 177 1.45 10.12 -4.98
C VAL A 177 0.39 10.11 -6.08
N ALA A 178 -0.04 11.28 -6.54
CA ALA A 178 -1.03 11.39 -7.61
C ALA A 178 -0.54 10.73 -8.90
N LYS A 179 0.68 11.07 -9.33
CA LYS A 179 1.32 10.50 -10.52
C LYS A 179 1.46 8.99 -10.43
N ARG A 180 1.92 8.48 -9.28
CA ARG A 180 2.11 7.05 -9.03
C ARG A 180 0.81 6.24 -9.09
N LEU A 181 -0.31 6.84 -8.69
CA LEU A 181 -1.62 6.18 -8.69
C LEU A 181 -2.39 6.36 -10.01
N GLY A 182 -1.73 6.94 -11.02
CA GLY A 182 -2.31 7.16 -12.35
C GLY A 182 -3.29 8.33 -12.43
N TYR A 183 -3.24 9.27 -11.49
CA TYR A 183 -4.01 10.50 -11.61
C TYR A 183 -3.34 11.46 -12.58
N ALA A 184 -4.08 11.90 -13.61
CA ALA A 184 -3.60 12.92 -14.53
C ALA A 184 -3.37 14.28 -13.84
N GLN A 185 -4.11 14.56 -12.77
CA GLN A 185 -4.02 15.81 -12.01
C GLN A 185 -4.20 15.55 -10.51
N THR A 186 -3.38 16.20 -9.69
CA THR A 186 -3.47 16.19 -8.23
C THR A 186 -4.85 16.57 -7.70
N LYS A 187 -5.55 17.48 -8.40
CA LYS A 187 -6.92 17.88 -8.06
C LYS A 187 -7.90 16.71 -8.02
N THR A 188 -7.72 15.72 -8.90
CA THR A 188 -8.60 14.52 -8.94
C THR A 188 -8.39 13.64 -7.72
N LEU A 189 -7.12 13.47 -7.28
CA LEU A 189 -6.82 12.77 -6.04
C LEU A 189 -7.48 13.48 -4.85
N GLN A 190 -7.40 14.81 -4.77
CA GLN A 190 -8.03 15.57 -3.68
C GLN A 190 -9.55 15.44 -3.66
N LEU A 191 -10.21 15.43 -4.83
CA LEU A 191 -11.65 15.20 -4.94
C LEU A 191 -12.03 13.80 -4.43
N HIS A 192 -11.30 12.76 -4.82
CA HIS A 192 -11.54 11.42 -4.31
C HIS A 192 -11.25 11.33 -2.80
N ALA A 193 -10.17 11.93 -2.31
CA ALA A 193 -9.86 11.96 -0.87
C ALA A 193 -11.01 12.58 -0.06
N ARG A 194 -11.56 13.72 -0.51
CA ARG A 194 -12.73 14.34 0.12
C ARG A 194 -13.97 13.45 0.06
N ALA A 195 -14.22 12.78 -1.08
CA ALA A 195 -15.39 11.92 -1.24
C ALA A 195 -15.37 10.65 -0.36
N TYR A 196 -14.20 10.01 -0.22
CA TYR A 196 -14.08 8.71 0.46
C TYR A 196 -13.57 8.79 1.90
N LEU A 197 -12.67 9.74 2.21
CA LEU A 197 -12.11 9.93 3.56
C LEU A 197 -12.66 11.18 4.28
N GLY A 198 -13.29 12.10 3.55
CA GLY A 198 -13.66 13.41 4.09
C GLY A 198 -12.48 14.37 4.25
N LEU A 199 -11.28 13.99 3.82
CA LEU A 199 -10.03 14.71 4.05
C LEU A 199 -9.45 15.32 2.77
N THR A 200 -8.66 16.38 2.88
CA THR A 200 -7.71 16.76 1.81
C THR A 200 -6.48 15.87 1.84
N ALA A 201 -5.73 15.83 0.73
CA ALA A 201 -4.42 15.19 0.70
C ALA A 201 -3.41 15.77 1.71
N GLY A 202 -3.56 17.06 2.10
CA GLY A 202 -2.73 17.64 3.16
C GLY A 202 -3.13 17.15 4.55
N GLU A 203 -4.43 17.10 4.82
CA GLU A 203 -4.98 16.56 6.08
C GLU A 203 -4.64 15.08 6.24
N MET A 204 -4.68 14.28 5.17
CA MET A 204 -4.28 12.86 5.17
C MET A 204 -2.84 12.62 5.66
N ARG A 205 -1.96 13.63 5.65
CA ARG A 205 -0.60 13.51 6.20
C ARG A 205 -0.53 13.73 7.71
N LEU A 206 -1.50 14.47 8.25
CA LEU A 206 -1.49 14.99 9.62
C LEU A 206 -2.55 14.32 10.50
N SER A 207 -3.42 13.52 9.90
CA SER A 207 -4.59 12.96 10.56
C SER A 207 -4.82 11.51 10.14
N LEU A 208 -5.40 10.76 11.08
CA LEU A 208 -5.71 9.34 11.03
C LEU A 208 -4.49 8.41 11.01
N ASP A 209 -4.50 7.43 11.90
CA ASP A 209 -3.65 6.27 11.72
C ASP A 209 -4.12 5.43 10.52
N SER A 210 -3.30 4.49 10.06
CA SER A 210 -3.62 3.68 8.88
C SER A 210 -4.87 2.80 9.09
N GLY A 211 -5.16 2.38 10.33
CA GLY A 211 -6.34 1.59 10.68
C GLY A 211 -7.63 2.41 10.71
N GLU A 212 -7.57 3.66 11.18
CA GLU A 212 -8.71 4.58 11.18
C GLU A 212 -9.10 5.01 9.76
N ALA A 213 -8.11 5.32 8.91
CA ALA A 213 -8.36 5.63 7.50
C ALA A 213 -8.97 4.44 6.77
N LEU A 214 -8.45 3.24 7.05
CA LEU A 214 -8.99 1.97 6.57
C LEU A 214 -10.48 1.81 6.96
N ALA A 215 -10.78 1.88 8.26
CA ALA A 215 -12.14 1.71 8.76
C ALA A 215 -13.12 2.71 8.14
N ARG A 216 -12.70 3.97 7.94
CA ARG A 216 -13.54 5.00 7.30
C ARG A 216 -13.84 4.69 5.84
N VAL A 217 -12.85 4.28 5.05
CA VAL A 217 -13.12 3.92 3.65
C VAL A 217 -13.94 2.65 3.56
N ALA A 218 -13.63 1.62 4.35
CA ALA A 218 -14.43 0.39 4.39
C ALA A 218 -15.89 0.72 4.76
N GLN A 219 -16.13 1.54 5.79
CA GLN A 219 -17.46 1.99 6.17
C GLN A 219 -18.13 2.77 5.02
N ARG A 220 -17.47 3.75 4.41
CA ARG A 220 -18.05 4.58 3.35
C ARG A 220 -18.27 3.82 2.04
N PHE A 221 -17.44 2.80 1.79
CA PHE A 221 -17.53 1.93 0.64
C PHE A 221 -18.65 0.89 0.81
N LEU A 222 -18.76 0.27 1.98
CA LEU A 222 -19.78 -0.74 2.26
C LEU A 222 -21.14 -0.15 2.62
N THR A 223 -21.17 1.10 3.10
CA THR A 223 -22.43 1.83 3.29
C THR A 223 -22.95 2.26 1.92
N PRO A 224 -24.17 1.88 1.52
CA PRO A 224 -24.75 2.36 0.28
C PRO A 224 -24.75 3.88 0.26
N GLN A 225 -24.09 4.49 -0.74
CA GLN A 225 -24.31 5.90 -1.03
C GLN A 225 -25.80 6.05 -1.39
N ALA A 226 -26.59 6.55 -0.45
CA ALA A 226 -27.97 6.93 -0.70
C ALA A 226 -27.97 7.83 -1.93
N ARG A 227 -28.67 7.35 -2.97
CA ARG A 227 -28.96 7.98 -4.26
C ARG A 227 -28.66 9.49 -4.30
N ALA A 228 -27.57 9.87 -4.95
CA ALA A 228 -27.41 11.16 -5.60
C ALA A 228 -27.04 10.82 -7.06
N SER A 229 -27.83 11.07 -8.09
CA SER A 229 -28.97 11.98 -8.27
C SER A 229 -29.87 11.38 -9.35
N ALA A 230 -31.15 11.19 -9.01
CA ALA A 230 -32.21 11.21 -10.00
C ALA A 230 -32.65 12.67 -10.11
N SER A 231 -32.18 13.34 -11.15
CA SER A 231 -32.76 14.56 -11.74
C SER A 231 -32.18 14.76 -13.12
#